data_AF-A0A2T3EAI7-F1
#
_entry.id   AF-A0A2T3EAI7-F1
#
_cell.length_a   1.000
_cell.length_b   1.000
_cell.length_c   1.000
_cell.angle_alpha   90.00
_cell.angle_beta   90.00
_cell.angle_gamma   90.00
#
_symmetry.space_group_name_H-M   'P 1'
#
loop_
_entity.id
_entity.type
_entity.pdbx_description
1 polymer ?
#
loop_
_entity_poly.entity_id
_entity_poly.type
_entity_poly.pdbx_seq_one_letter_code
_entity_poly.pdbx_strand_id
1 'polypeptide(L)'
;MHRSASQFDDLSRRAAEIADLSLVIRARFVEAADTMVHLDVRGIRPDQMRTLWPEVLPESTDHADIRIRYRPSAAAISRAEEVLQEWLRVHVKDVERRILLSRWSICLAAPHIAGSFRDFCAGTGRVRRTAERRIHSEFQKLADVLLAASSMLQEPDWSRIAPMMPNAPGGLDRIRPKAPKHETHWLPEDARPVFDAANPDLAELAKRLERGNRRRAKMKA
;
A
#
# COMPACT_ATOMS: atom_id res chain seq x y z
N MET A 1 -43.78 23.03 -18.37
CA MET A 1 -43.10 22.79 -17.07
C MET A 1 -41.63 23.16 -17.21
N HIS A 2 -41.26 24.39 -16.86
CA HIS A 2 -39.86 24.81 -16.85
C HIS A 2 -39.23 24.35 -15.53
N ARG A 3 -38.28 23.40 -15.58
CA ARG A 3 -37.38 23.15 -14.45
C ARG A 3 -36.46 24.35 -14.32
N SER A 4 -36.36 24.92 -13.12
CA SER A 4 -35.51 26.09 -12.87
C SER A 4 -34.04 25.70 -13.01
N ALA A 5 -33.21 26.59 -13.56
CA ALA A 5 -31.77 26.38 -13.71
C ALA A 5 -31.09 26.04 -12.36
N SER A 6 -31.59 26.58 -11.25
CA SER A 6 -31.13 26.28 -9.90
C SER A 6 -31.20 24.80 -9.52
N GLN A 7 -32.19 24.05 -10.00
CA GLN A 7 -32.30 22.61 -9.71
C GLN A 7 -31.17 21.81 -10.38
N PHE A 8 -30.66 22.28 -11.52
CA PHE A 8 -29.54 21.63 -12.20
C PHE A 8 -28.22 21.92 -11.50
N ASP A 9 -28.03 23.16 -11.02
CA ASP A 9 -26.86 23.54 -10.24
C ASP A 9 -26.77 22.75 -8.93
N ASP A 10 -27.88 22.60 -8.20
CA ASP A 10 -27.92 21.81 -6.95
C ASP A 10 -27.61 20.32 -7.18
N LEU A 11 -28.12 19.73 -8.25
CA LEU A 11 -27.82 18.33 -8.62
C LEU A 11 -26.35 18.16 -9.01
N SER A 12 -25.78 19.14 -9.71
CA SER A 12 -24.36 19.12 -10.10
C SER A 12 -23.44 19.21 -8.88
N ARG A 13 -23.77 20.06 -7.91
CA ARG A 13 -23.02 20.22 -6.67
C ARG A 13 -23.06 18.97 -5.82
N ARG A 14 -24.25 18.39 -5.63
CA ARG A 14 -24.41 17.14 -4.89
C ARG A 14 -23.64 15.99 -5.54
N ALA A 15 -23.66 15.91 -6.87
CA ALA A 15 -22.88 14.90 -7.60
C ALA A 15 -21.38 15.07 -7.40
N ALA A 16 -20.88 16.32 -7.35
CA ALA A 16 -19.48 16.61 -7.04
C ALA A 16 -19.12 16.17 -5.60
N GLU A 17 -19.96 16.52 -4.61
CA GLU A 17 -19.76 16.13 -3.21
C GLU A 17 -19.71 14.60 -3.04
N ILE A 18 -20.60 13.86 -3.72
CA ILE A 18 -20.60 12.40 -3.72
C ILE A 18 -19.32 11.85 -4.37
N ALA A 19 -18.84 12.46 -5.45
CA ALA A 19 -17.64 12.02 -6.14
C ALA A 19 -16.38 12.22 -5.26
N ASP A 20 -16.27 13.38 -4.61
CA ASP A 20 -15.17 13.70 -3.70
C ASP A 20 -15.20 12.78 -2.48
N LEU A 21 -16.38 12.58 -1.89
CA LEU A 21 -16.55 11.68 -0.76
C LEU A 21 -16.26 10.22 -1.13
N SER A 22 -16.66 9.79 -2.32
CA SER A 22 -16.34 8.46 -2.83
C SER A 22 -14.83 8.24 -2.98
N LEU A 23 -14.06 9.27 -3.31
CA LEU A 23 -12.59 9.21 -3.36
C LEU A 23 -12.01 8.99 -1.96
N VAL A 24 -12.47 9.79 -0.98
CA VAL A 24 -12.05 9.67 0.42
C VAL A 24 -12.37 8.28 0.95
N ILE A 25 -13.61 7.82 0.79
CA ILE A 25 -14.04 6.48 1.24
C ILE A 25 -13.16 5.39 0.61
N ARG A 26 -12.85 5.47 -0.68
CA ARG A 26 -11.95 4.49 -1.33
C ARG A 26 -10.58 4.44 -0.67
N ALA A 27 -9.97 5.60 -0.43
CA ALA A 27 -8.68 5.68 0.25
C ALA A 27 -8.75 5.09 1.66
N ARG A 28 -9.82 5.37 2.40
CA ARG A 28 -10.09 4.80 3.74
C ARG A 28 -10.19 3.28 3.73
N PHE A 29 -10.79 2.70 2.71
CA PHE A 29 -10.83 1.24 2.56
C PHE A 29 -9.45 0.62 2.33
N VAL A 30 -8.60 1.28 1.53
CA VAL A 30 -7.22 0.84 1.32
C VAL A 30 -6.39 1.03 2.60
N GLU A 31 -6.55 2.15 3.30
CA GLU A 31 -5.95 2.41 4.62
C GLU A 31 -6.29 1.33 5.63
N ALA A 32 -7.58 0.98 5.73
CA ALA A 32 -8.06 -0.03 6.65
C ALA A 32 -7.44 -1.39 6.33
N ALA A 33 -7.36 -1.76 5.04
CA ALA A 33 -6.73 -3.01 4.62
C ALA A 33 -5.23 -3.04 4.95
N ASP A 34 -4.51 -1.95 4.67
CA ASP A 34 -3.08 -1.82 5.02
C ASP A 34 -2.87 -1.89 6.54
N THR A 35 -3.69 -1.18 7.30
CA THR A 35 -3.66 -1.19 8.77
C THR A 35 -3.88 -2.60 9.31
N MET A 36 -4.87 -3.32 8.80
CA MET A 36 -5.15 -4.71 9.22
C MET A 36 -4.03 -5.68 8.88
N VAL A 37 -3.27 -5.45 7.81
CA VAL A 37 -2.08 -6.26 7.46
C VAL A 37 -0.95 -6.04 8.46
N HIS A 38 -0.79 -4.82 8.97
CA HIS A 38 0.28 -4.45 9.90
C HIS A 38 -0.12 -4.54 11.37
N LEU A 39 -1.39 -4.83 11.66
CA LEU A 39 -1.84 -5.18 13.00
C LEU A 39 -1.29 -6.57 13.37
N ASP A 40 -0.28 -6.57 14.26
CA ASP A 40 0.44 -7.76 14.69
C ASP A 40 -0.36 -8.59 15.72
N VAL A 41 -1.61 -8.94 15.40
CA VAL A 41 -2.51 -9.73 16.26
C VAL A 41 -2.44 -11.22 15.93
N ARG A 42 -1.89 -11.60 14.78
CA ARG A 42 -1.69 -13.00 14.41
C ARG A 42 -0.48 -13.58 15.15
N GLY A 43 -0.76 -14.37 16.19
CA GLY A 43 0.26 -15.21 16.84
C GLY A 43 0.73 -14.76 18.22
N ILE A 44 0.00 -13.87 18.91
CA ILE A 44 0.22 -13.67 20.35
C ILE A 44 -0.28 -14.93 21.06
N ARG A 45 0.61 -15.90 21.23
CA ARG A 45 0.40 -17.07 22.06
C ARG A 45 1.20 -16.90 23.35
N PRO A 46 0.77 -17.48 24.49
CA PRO A 46 1.56 -17.46 25.72
C PRO A 46 2.98 -18.03 25.54
N ASP A 47 3.17 -18.91 24.53
CA ASP A 47 4.46 -19.53 24.19
C ASP A 47 5.35 -18.66 23.27
N GLN A 48 4.79 -17.64 22.61
CA GLN A 48 5.46 -16.72 21.71
C GLN A 48 5.25 -15.30 22.20
N MET A 49 6.05 -14.91 23.20
CA MET A 49 6.08 -13.56 23.73
C MET A 49 6.71 -12.62 22.69
N ARG A 50 5.93 -12.16 21.71
CA ARG A 50 6.33 -11.07 20.83
C ARG A 50 6.15 -9.77 21.59
N THR A 51 7.26 -9.10 21.90
CA THR A 51 7.22 -7.81 22.58
C THR A 51 6.66 -6.75 21.64
N LEU A 52 5.81 -5.87 22.17
CA LEU A 52 5.36 -4.67 21.45
C LEU A 52 6.48 -3.61 21.34
N TRP A 53 7.67 -3.89 21.89
CA TRP A 53 8.86 -3.07 21.71
C TRP A 53 9.42 -3.27 20.31
N PRO A 54 10.00 -2.23 19.67
CA PRO A 54 10.75 -2.39 18.44
C PRO A 54 11.72 -3.57 18.61
N GLU A 55 11.73 -4.48 17.64
CA GLU A 55 12.74 -5.52 17.56
C GLU A 55 14.05 -4.77 17.30
N VAL A 56 14.75 -4.39 18.37
CA VAL A 56 16.12 -3.89 18.28
C VAL A 56 16.90 -5.09 17.79
N LEU A 57 17.12 -5.14 16.48
CA LEU A 57 18.03 -6.11 15.90
C LEU A 57 19.36 -5.99 16.68
N PRO A 58 19.99 -7.11 17.08
CA PRO A 58 21.27 -7.07 17.77
C PRO A 58 22.22 -6.21 16.94
N GLU A 59 22.80 -5.21 17.61
CA GLU A 59 23.62 -4.12 17.07
C GLU A 59 24.16 -4.40 15.66
N SER A 60 23.48 -3.89 14.65
CA SER A 60 24.10 -3.76 13.34
C SER A 60 25.19 -2.72 13.49
N THR A 61 26.44 -3.13 13.34
CA THR A 61 27.61 -2.25 13.30
C THR A 61 27.48 -1.15 12.23
N ASP A 62 26.52 -1.31 11.31
CA ASP A 62 26.02 -0.28 10.41
C ASP A 62 24.63 0.21 10.87
N HIS A 63 24.55 1.45 11.35
CA HIS A 63 23.28 2.12 11.72
C HIS A 63 22.33 2.38 10.53
N ALA A 64 22.68 1.99 9.31
CA ALA A 64 21.92 2.27 8.09
C ALA A 64 20.73 1.33 7.86
N ASP A 65 20.70 0.15 8.48
CA ASP A 65 19.75 -0.92 8.14
C ASP A 65 18.69 -1.21 9.22
N ILE A 66 18.39 -0.24 10.09
CA ILE A 66 17.22 -0.33 10.99
C ILE A 66 15.95 -0.23 10.14
N ARG A 67 15.48 -1.37 9.63
CA ARG A 67 14.16 -1.48 9.00
C ARG A 67 13.10 -1.38 10.08
N ILE A 68 12.71 -0.16 10.43
CA ILE A 68 11.57 0.10 11.30
C ILE A 68 10.34 -0.50 10.61
N ARG A 69 9.85 -1.64 11.12
CA ARG A 69 8.57 -2.20 10.67
C ARG A 69 7.50 -1.16 11.01
N TYR A 70 6.68 -0.80 10.02
CA TYR A 70 5.55 0.10 10.26
C TYR A 70 4.62 -0.52 11.30
N ARG A 71 4.30 0.28 12.32
CA ARG A 71 3.28 -0.05 13.32
C ARG A 71 2.13 0.94 13.16
N PRO A 72 0.89 0.46 13.02
CA PRO A 72 -0.27 1.34 12.97
C PRO A 72 -0.39 2.17 14.25
N SER A 73 -0.63 3.47 14.10
CA SER A 73 -0.97 4.34 15.22
C SER A 73 -2.38 4.04 15.74
N ALA A 74 -2.68 4.42 16.98
CA ALA A 74 -4.03 4.27 17.53
C ALA A 74 -5.09 4.97 16.65
N ALA A 75 -4.74 6.11 16.05
CA ALA A 75 -5.58 6.80 15.09
C ALA A 75 -5.81 5.95 13.82
N ALA A 76 -4.78 5.35 13.24
CA ALA A 76 -4.94 4.46 12.08
C ALA A 76 -5.84 3.24 12.40
N ILE A 77 -5.70 2.69 13.61
CA ILE A 77 -6.54 1.56 14.07
C ILE A 77 -7.99 1.99 14.23
N SER A 78 -8.26 3.11 14.89
CA SER A 78 -9.62 3.65 15.05
C SER A 78 -10.30 3.91 13.71
N ARG A 79 -9.54 4.45 12.75
CA ARG A 79 -9.99 4.69 11.36
C ARG A 79 -10.27 3.40 10.61
N ALA A 80 -9.44 2.38 10.79
CA ALA A 80 -9.68 1.06 10.22
C ALA A 80 -10.92 0.39 10.84
N GLU A 81 -11.12 0.53 12.15
CA GLU A 81 -12.27 -0.01 12.87
C GLU A 81 -13.58 0.61 12.37
N GLU A 82 -13.63 1.93 12.20
CA GLU A 82 -14.77 2.64 11.62
C GLU A 82 -15.17 2.04 10.26
N VAL A 83 -14.21 1.90 9.34
CA VAL A 83 -14.47 1.33 8.02
C VAL A 83 -14.98 -0.12 8.10
N LEU A 84 -14.40 -0.95 8.97
CA LEU A 84 -14.69 -2.38 9.02
C LEU A 84 -15.98 -2.69 9.80
N GLN A 85 -16.21 -2.02 10.93
CA GLN A 85 -17.34 -2.28 11.82
C GLN A 85 -18.55 -1.43 11.50
N GLU A 86 -18.37 -0.18 11.09
CA GLU A 86 -19.48 0.71 10.79
C GLU A 86 -19.81 0.61 9.30
N TRP A 87 -18.88 0.95 8.40
CA TRP A 87 -19.25 1.08 6.99
C TRP A 87 -19.48 -0.26 6.31
N LEU A 88 -18.50 -1.16 6.42
CA LEU A 88 -18.54 -2.46 5.75
C LEU A 88 -19.61 -3.37 6.36
N ARG A 89 -19.74 -3.43 7.69
CA ARG A 89 -20.67 -4.35 8.35
C ARG A 89 -22.10 -3.80 8.43
N VAL A 90 -22.30 -2.50 8.71
CA VAL A 90 -23.64 -1.91 8.89
C VAL A 90 -24.25 -1.46 7.56
N HIS A 91 -23.50 -0.73 6.74
CA HIS A 91 -24.05 -0.12 5.52
C HIS A 91 -24.03 -1.05 4.30
N VAL A 92 -23.05 -1.95 4.19
CA VAL A 92 -23.00 -2.93 3.09
C VAL A 92 -23.72 -4.22 3.48
N LYS A 93 -25.00 -4.32 3.11
CA LYS A 93 -25.86 -5.46 3.47
C LYS A 93 -25.51 -6.77 2.76
N ASP A 94 -25.16 -6.67 1.47
CA ASP A 94 -24.87 -7.83 0.62
C ASP A 94 -23.47 -8.41 0.93
N VAL A 95 -23.43 -9.69 1.32
CA VAL A 95 -22.21 -10.43 1.64
C VAL A 95 -21.22 -10.41 0.47
N GLU A 96 -21.72 -10.58 -0.76
CA GLU A 96 -20.89 -10.59 -1.96
C GLU A 96 -20.21 -9.24 -2.19
N ARG A 97 -20.92 -8.14 -1.91
CA ARG A 97 -20.35 -6.79 -1.99
C ARG A 97 -19.28 -6.57 -0.95
N ARG A 98 -19.49 -7.06 0.27
CA ARG A 98 -18.46 -7.00 1.31
C ARG A 98 -17.20 -7.72 0.88
N ILE A 99 -17.32 -8.95 0.35
CA ILE A 99 -16.18 -9.72 -0.15
C ILE A 99 -15.44 -8.95 -1.24
N LEU A 100 -16.16 -8.39 -2.22
CA LEU A 100 -15.56 -7.61 -3.30
C LEU A 100 -14.81 -6.38 -2.79
N LEU A 101 -15.40 -5.61 -1.87
CA LEU A 101 -14.77 -4.41 -1.29
C LEU A 101 -13.52 -4.78 -0.49
N SER A 102 -13.61 -5.78 0.40
CA SER A 102 -12.47 -6.26 1.19
C SER A 102 -11.34 -6.81 0.32
N ARG A 103 -11.67 -7.57 -0.74
CA ARG A 103 -10.66 -8.12 -1.65
C ARG A 103 -10.03 -7.08 -2.53
N TRP A 104 -10.81 -6.12 -3.01
CA TRP A 104 -10.28 -5.00 -3.78
C TRP A 104 -9.32 -4.16 -2.95
N SER A 105 -9.69 -3.81 -1.71
CA SER A 105 -8.84 -2.97 -0.86
C SER A 105 -7.51 -3.64 -0.48
N ILE A 106 -7.54 -4.93 -0.12
CA ILE A 106 -6.30 -5.66 0.23
C ILE A 106 -5.40 -5.92 -1.00
N CYS A 107 -5.96 -6.11 -2.19
CA CYS A 107 -5.17 -6.23 -3.42
C CYS A 107 -4.42 -4.94 -3.76
N LEU A 108 -4.92 -3.78 -3.33
CA LEU A 108 -4.23 -2.49 -3.48
C LEU A 108 -3.22 -2.24 -2.35
N ALA A 109 -3.62 -2.50 -1.11
CA ALA A 109 -2.77 -2.25 0.07
C ALA A 109 -1.59 -3.22 0.17
N ALA A 110 -1.83 -4.51 -0.04
CA ALA A 110 -0.85 -5.58 0.15
C ALA A 110 -0.91 -6.61 -1.00
N PRO A 111 -0.52 -6.22 -2.23
CA PRO A 111 -0.53 -7.12 -3.39
C PRO A 111 0.38 -8.35 -3.20
N HIS A 112 1.43 -8.23 -2.39
CA HIS A 112 2.32 -9.34 -2.04
C HIS A 112 1.66 -10.42 -1.18
N ILE A 113 0.55 -10.11 -0.51
CA ILE A 113 -0.24 -11.05 0.31
C ILE A 113 -1.45 -11.57 -0.48
N ALA A 114 -2.19 -10.66 -1.09
CA ALA A 114 -3.49 -10.97 -1.71
C ALA A 114 -3.43 -11.26 -3.21
N GLY A 115 -2.31 -10.99 -3.88
CA GLY A 115 -2.19 -11.04 -5.33
C GLY A 115 -2.98 -9.92 -6.03
N SER A 116 -3.19 -10.06 -7.34
CA SER A 116 -3.93 -9.07 -8.11
C SER A 116 -5.45 -9.30 -8.00
N PHE A 117 -6.22 -8.20 -8.04
CA PHE A 117 -7.68 -8.29 -8.08
C PHE A 117 -8.19 -9.03 -9.33
N ARG A 118 -7.42 -8.99 -10.43
CA ARG A 118 -7.72 -9.74 -11.65
C ARG A 118 -7.64 -11.25 -11.40
N ASP A 119 -6.60 -11.71 -10.72
CA ASP A 119 -6.40 -13.14 -10.44
C ASP A 119 -7.48 -13.64 -9.48
N PHE A 120 -7.85 -12.84 -8.48
CA PHE A 120 -9.00 -13.12 -7.62
C PHE A 120 -10.30 -13.27 -8.42
N CYS A 121 -10.56 -12.36 -9.37
CA CYS A 121 -11.75 -12.44 -10.22
C CYS A 121 -11.72 -13.71 -11.09
N ALA A 122 -10.57 -14.03 -11.71
CA ALA A 122 -10.41 -15.23 -12.54
C ALA A 122 -10.60 -16.52 -11.72
N GLY A 123 -9.95 -16.61 -10.56
CA GLY A 123 -10.02 -17.78 -9.66
C GLY A 123 -11.38 -18.01 -9.05
N THR A 124 -12.26 -17.00 -9.04
CA THR A 124 -13.61 -17.11 -8.49
C THR A 124 -14.72 -17.00 -9.54
N GLY A 125 -14.38 -17.06 -10.83
CA GLY A 125 -15.35 -17.04 -11.93
C GLY A 125 -16.07 -15.70 -12.13
N ARG A 126 -15.53 -14.59 -11.62
CA ARG A 126 -16.13 -13.25 -11.73
C ARG A 126 -15.54 -12.48 -12.91
N VAL A 127 -16.39 -11.77 -13.65
CA VAL A 127 -15.93 -10.82 -14.68
C VAL A 127 -15.41 -9.55 -13.99
N ARG A 128 -14.11 -9.26 -14.15
CA ARG A 128 -13.43 -8.10 -13.52
C ARG A 128 -14.19 -6.79 -13.70
N ARG A 129 -14.57 -6.44 -14.93
CA ARG A 129 -15.26 -5.18 -15.24
C ARG A 129 -16.61 -5.06 -14.50
N THR A 130 -17.32 -6.18 -14.37
CA THR A 130 -18.57 -6.23 -13.62
C THR A 130 -18.32 -6.06 -12.13
N ALA A 131 -17.27 -6.69 -11.59
CA ALA A 131 -16.88 -6.55 -10.19
C ALA A 131 -16.45 -5.10 -9.87
N GLU A 132 -15.62 -4.48 -10.71
CA GLU A 132 -15.20 -3.07 -10.56
C GLU A 132 -16.40 -2.11 -10.62
N ARG A 133 -17.35 -2.32 -11.54
CA ARG A 133 -18.59 -1.54 -11.59
C ARG A 133 -19.42 -1.69 -10.33
N ARG A 134 -19.50 -2.90 -9.77
CA ARG A 134 -20.20 -3.18 -8.52
C ARG A 134 -19.53 -2.43 -7.36
N ILE A 135 -18.21 -2.51 -7.26
CA ILE A 135 -17.41 -1.80 -6.26
C ILE A 135 -17.63 -0.28 -6.35
N HIS A 136 -17.56 0.29 -7.56
CA HIS A 136 -17.78 1.72 -7.79
C HIS A 136 -19.18 2.15 -7.31
N SER A 137 -20.20 1.37 -7.65
CA SER A 137 -21.59 1.62 -7.23
C SER A 137 -21.76 1.52 -5.71
N GLU A 138 -21.09 0.59 -5.04
CA GLU A 138 -21.16 0.52 -3.57
C GLU A 138 -20.47 1.71 -2.90
N PHE A 139 -19.34 2.20 -3.43
CA PHE A 139 -18.72 3.42 -2.91
C PHE A 139 -19.60 4.65 -3.04
N GLN A 140 -20.31 4.80 -4.17
CA GLN A 140 -21.29 5.88 -4.35
C GLN A 140 -22.43 5.79 -3.34
N LYS A 141 -22.99 4.59 -3.12
CA LYS A 141 -24.04 4.40 -2.11
C LYS A 141 -23.56 4.70 -0.70
N LEU A 142 -22.34 4.30 -0.35
CA LEU A 142 -21.75 4.61 0.94
C LEU A 142 -21.56 6.13 1.09
N ALA A 143 -21.08 6.81 0.05
CA ALA A 143 -20.97 8.26 0.04
C ALA A 143 -22.34 8.93 0.25
N ASP A 144 -23.39 8.46 -0.44
CA ASP A 144 -24.75 8.98 -0.26
C ASP A 144 -25.25 8.83 1.18
N VAL A 145 -25.01 7.67 1.79
CA VAL A 145 -25.42 7.38 3.18
C VAL A 145 -24.67 8.26 4.17
N LEU A 146 -23.35 8.39 4.02
CA LEU A 146 -22.51 9.17 4.93
C LEU A 146 -22.77 10.68 4.79
N LEU A 147 -22.97 11.15 3.56
CA LEU A 147 -23.34 12.55 3.31
C LEU A 147 -24.70 12.88 3.96
N ALA A 148 -25.67 11.96 3.88
CA ALA A 148 -26.97 12.13 4.53
C ALA A 148 -26.88 12.11 6.06
N ALA A 149 -25.96 11.31 6.62
CA ALA A 149 -25.72 11.23 8.06
C ALA A 149 -24.93 12.44 8.61
N SER A 150 -24.36 13.29 7.75
CA SER A 150 -23.49 14.41 8.14
C SER A 150 -22.34 14.01 9.07
N SER A 151 -21.77 12.81 8.87
CA SER A 151 -20.70 12.33 9.72
C SER A 151 -19.41 13.13 9.48
N MET A 152 -18.76 13.57 10.57
CA MET A 152 -17.41 14.13 10.49
C MET A 152 -16.43 13.02 10.14
N LEU A 153 -16.16 12.87 8.84
CA LEU A 153 -15.23 11.89 8.31
C LEU A 153 -13.79 12.29 8.61
N GLN A 154 -13.05 11.39 9.26
CA GLN A 154 -11.62 11.58 9.43
C GLN A 154 -10.90 11.38 8.11
N GLU A 155 -9.97 12.28 7.80
CA GLU A 155 -9.17 12.17 6.59
C GLU A 155 -8.29 10.90 6.61
N PRO A 156 -8.12 10.25 5.45
CA PRO A 156 -7.17 9.15 5.30
C PRO A 156 -5.74 9.67 5.34
N ASP A 157 -4.79 8.84 5.76
CA ASP A 157 -3.36 9.17 5.66
C ASP A 157 -2.87 9.12 4.20
N TRP A 158 -3.06 10.24 3.50
CA TRP A 158 -2.70 10.37 2.08
C TRP A 158 -1.22 10.13 1.82
N SER A 159 -0.33 10.46 2.76
CA SER A 159 1.12 10.25 2.60
C SER A 159 1.45 8.76 2.40
N ARG A 160 0.66 7.90 3.04
CA ARG A 160 0.83 6.45 3.03
C ARG A 160 0.03 5.77 1.92
N ILE A 161 -1.20 6.23 1.68
CA ILE A 161 -2.15 5.55 0.79
C ILE A 161 -2.01 6.01 -0.66
N ALA A 162 -1.55 7.24 -0.90
CA ALA A 162 -1.45 7.78 -2.27
C ALA A 162 -0.71 6.84 -3.24
N PRO A 163 0.41 6.19 -2.88
CA PRO A 163 1.08 5.23 -3.76
C PRO A 163 0.29 3.95 -4.08
N MET A 164 -0.68 3.57 -3.23
CA MET A 164 -1.48 2.35 -3.36
C MET A 164 -2.74 2.56 -4.23
N MET A 165 -3.10 3.81 -4.51
CA MET A 165 -4.32 4.14 -5.25
C MET A 165 -4.15 3.89 -6.76
N PRO A 166 -5.19 3.39 -7.47
CA PRO A 166 -5.09 2.98 -8.87
C PRO A 166 -4.78 4.12 -9.87
N ASN A 167 -4.91 5.39 -9.46
CA ASN A 167 -4.59 6.57 -10.28
C ASN A 167 -3.44 7.40 -9.66
N ALA A 168 -2.63 6.81 -8.79
CA ALA A 168 -1.45 7.49 -8.26
C ALA A 168 -0.56 7.94 -9.43
N PRO A 169 -0.06 9.20 -9.46
CA PRO A 169 0.83 9.69 -10.52
C PRO A 169 2.18 8.95 -10.61
N GLY A 170 2.40 7.90 -9.82
CA GLY A 170 3.49 6.95 -9.98
C GLY A 170 2.95 5.53 -9.92
N GLY A 171 2.74 4.91 -11.08
CA GLY A 171 2.54 3.47 -11.15
C GLY A 171 3.69 2.76 -10.44
N LEU A 172 3.33 1.86 -9.52
CA LEU A 172 4.16 1.10 -8.57
C LEU A 172 5.34 0.28 -9.16
N ASP A 173 5.72 0.49 -10.42
CA ASP A 173 6.70 -0.34 -11.14
C ASP A 173 7.92 0.41 -11.70
N ARG A 174 8.11 1.70 -11.40
CA ARG A 174 9.28 2.45 -11.95
C ARG A 174 10.18 3.20 -10.99
N ILE A 175 9.84 3.30 -9.70
CA ILE A 175 10.67 4.07 -8.77
C ILE A 175 10.77 3.34 -7.43
N ARG A 176 11.36 2.13 -7.44
CA ARG A 176 12.37 1.92 -6.41
C ARG A 176 13.49 2.90 -6.80
N PRO A 177 13.75 3.99 -6.05
CA PRO A 177 15.02 4.69 -6.27
C PRO A 177 16.08 3.61 -6.18
N LYS A 178 16.84 3.43 -7.26
CA LYS A 178 17.93 2.47 -7.30
C LYS A 178 18.78 2.84 -6.09
N ALA A 179 18.80 1.97 -5.07
CA ALA A 179 19.57 2.23 -3.86
C ALA A 179 20.94 2.72 -4.33
N PRO A 180 21.37 3.92 -3.92
CA PRO A 180 22.60 4.51 -4.42
C PRO A 180 23.69 3.49 -4.16
N LYS A 181 24.29 2.97 -5.23
CA LYS A 181 25.15 1.80 -5.13
C LYS A 181 26.32 2.06 -4.18
N HIS A 182 26.76 3.31 -4.08
CA HIS A 182 27.72 3.80 -3.11
C HIS A 182 27.43 5.29 -2.85
N GLU A 183 26.97 5.64 -1.64
CA GLU A 183 27.02 7.02 -1.17
C GLU A 183 28.41 7.24 -0.58
N THR A 184 29.31 7.92 -1.30
CA THR A 184 30.64 8.31 -0.80
C THR A 184 30.75 9.81 -0.53
N HIS A 185 29.62 10.52 -0.55
CA HIS A 185 29.58 11.98 -0.40
C HIS A 185 29.88 12.45 1.04
N TRP A 186 29.76 11.56 2.02
CA TRP A 186 30.10 11.82 3.43
C TRP A 186 31.56 11.49 3.77
N LEU A 187 32.33 10.87 2.86
CA LEU A 187 33.77 10.65 3.06
C LEU A 187 34.56 11.92 2.69
N PRO A 188 35.53 12.33 3.52
CA PRO A 188 36.56 13.30 3.14
C PRO A 188 37.22 12.90 1.81
N GLU A 189 37.68 13.87 1.00
CA GLU A 189 38.19 13.59 -0.35
C GLU A 189 39.35 12.60 -0.35
N ASP A 190 40.16 12.64 0.70
CA ASP A 190 41.33 11.82 1.01
C ASP A 190 41.00 10.42 1.56
N ALA A 191 39.74 10.16 1.91
CA ALA A 191 39.25 8.84 2.33
C ALA A 191 38.44 8.12 1.23
N ARG A 192 38.30 8.73 0.04
CA ARG A 192 37.61 8.09 -1.09
C ARG A 192 38.45 6.92 -1.62
N PRO A 193 37.85 5.75 -1.91
CA PRO A 193 38.58 4.65 -2.52
C PRO A 193 39.15 5.07 -3.87
N VAL A 194 40.47 5.23 -3.96
CA VAL A 194 41.17 5.49 -5.22
C VAL A 194 41.45 4.15 -5.87
N PHE A 195 40.96 3.95 -7.10
CA PHE A 195 41.28 2.76 -7.86
C PHE A 195 42.73 2.84 -8.35
N ASP A 196 43.64 2.15 -7.65
CA ASP A 196 45.01 1.98 -8.11
C ASP A 196 45.09 0.78 -9.06
N ALA A 197 45.21 1.07 -10.36
CA ALA A 197 45.28 0.06 -11.40
C ALA A 197 46.56 -0.80 -11.33
N ALA A 198 47.56 -0.41 -10.56
CA ALA A 198 48.80 -1.16 -10.35
C ALA A 198 48.72 -2.14 -9.17
N ASN A 199 47.64 -2.14 -8.39
CA ASN A 199 47.52 -3.01 -7.22
C ASN A 199 47.27 -4.48 -7.63
N PRO A 200 48.18 -5.41 -7.31
CA PRO A 200 48.07 -6.82 -7.71
C PRO A 200 46.83 -7.52 -7.12
N ASP A 201 46.38 -7.10 -5.93
CA ASP A 201 45.24 -7.72 -5.22
C ASP A 201 43.92 -7.46 -5.96
N LEU A 202 43.78 -6.29 -6.59
CA LEU A 202 42.59 -5.95 -7.40
C LEU A 202 42.56 -6.75 -8.70
N ALA A 203 43.73 -7.01 -9.31
CA ALA A 203 43.84 -7.85 -10.49
C ALA A 203 43.46 -9.32 -10.21
N GLU A 204 43.85 -9.83 -9.04
CA GLU A 204 43.47 -11.17 -8.60
C GLU A 204 41.96 -11.26 -8.30
N LEU A 205 41.42 -10.25 -7.62
CA LEU A 205 39.98 -10.16 -7.34
C LEU A 205 39.15 -10.10 -8.63
N ALA A 206 39.59 -9.33 -9.63
CA ALA A 206 38.94 -9.25 -10.93
C ALA A 206 38.89 -10.61 -11.64
N LYS A 207 40.01 -11.35 -11.66
CA LYS A 207 40.07 -12.72 -12.23
C LYS A 207 39.16 -13.70 -11.49
N ARG A 208 38.97 -13.53 -10.18
CA ARG A 208 38.09 -14.37 -9.37
C ARG A 208 36.61 -14.07 -9.65
N LEU A 209 36.26 -12.80 -9.76
CA LEU A 209 34.91 -12.35 -10.12
C LEU A 209 34.51 -12.78 -11.53
N GLU A 210 35.42 -12.69 -12.50
CA GLU A 210 35.17 -13.12 -13.87
C GLU A 210 34.91 -14.63 -13.93
N ARG A 211 35.69 -15.45 -13.22
CA ARG A 211 35.45 -16.89 -13.08
C ARG A 211 34.08 -17.19 -12.45
N GLY A 212 33.70 -16.45 -11.40
CA GLY A 212 32.39 -16.58 -10.77
C GLY A 212 31.22 -16.21 -11.69
N ASN A 213 31.37 -15.15 -12.49
CA ASN A 213 30.36 -14.73 -13.45
C ASN A 213 30.20 -15.73 -14.60
N ARG A 214 31.29 -16.31 -15.11
CA ARG A 214 31.22 -17.40 -16.11
C ARG A 214 30.49 -18.63 -15.57
N ARG A 215 30.69 -18.99 -14.30
CA ARG A 215 29.95 -20.10 -13.66
C ARG A 215 28.45 -19.80 -13.54
N ARG A 216 28.10 -18.58 -13.12
CA ARG A 216 26.69 -18.16 -13.00
C ARG A 216 25.98 -18.06 -14.36
N ALA A 217 26.69 -17.64 -15.40
CA ALA A 217 26.14 -17.62 -16.76
C ALA A 217 25.85 -19.04 -17.28
N LYS A 218 26.72 -20.01 -16.99
CA LYS A 218 26.52 -21.43 -17.35
C LYS A 218 25.38 -22.12 -16.58
N MET A 219 25.02 -21.65 -15.38
CA MET A 219 23.88 -22.18 -14.63
C MET A 219 22.53 -21.57 -15.02
N LYS A 220 22.55 -20.44 -15.75
CA LYS A 220 21.34 -19.74 -16.21
C LYS A 220 20.96 -20.05 -17.66
N ALA A 221 21.83 -20.74 -18.40
CA ALA A 221 21.57 -21.30 -19.73
C ALA A 221 21.15 -22.75 -19.59
#